data_AF-A0A919RPX1-F1
#
_entry.id   AF-A0A919RPX1-F1
#
_cell.length_a   1.000
_cell.length_b   1.000
_cell.length_c   1.000
_cell.angle_alpha   90.00
_cell.angle_beta   90.00
_cell.angle_gamma   90.00
#
_symmetry.space_group_name_H-M   'P 1'
#
loop_
_entity.id
_entity.type
_entity.pdbx_description
1 polymer ?
#
loop_
_entity_poly.entity_id
_entity_poly.type
_entity_poly.pdbx_seq_one_letter_code
_entity_poly.pdbx_strand_id
1 'polypeptide(L)'
;MARMHKTLIWERTRHTQRLRHALRDYFPAALAAFEDLDAPDALELLTKAPEPDSAAGLTTAQISAALKCAGRRDIPVKAARIREALRAGQLRQPAVVASAYAASVRAVAAVLITLNEQVRVLRKEVEAYFGRHPAAEVILSQPGLGQVLGARVLAEVR
;
A
#
# COMPACT_ATOMS: atom_id res chain seq x y z
N MET A 1 10.13 11.39 -16.46
CA MET A 1 9.67 11.26 -15.06
C MET A 1 8.16 11.09 -14.93
N ALA A 2 7.31 11.96 -15.51
CA ALA A 2 5.85 11.83 -15.39
C ALA A 2 5.27 10.49 -15.91
N ARG A 3 5.75 9.98 -17.06
CA ARG A 3 5.36 8.65 -17.59
C ARG A 3 5.81 7.49 -16.70
N MET A 4 7.03 7.56 -16.16
CA MET A 4 7.55 6.54 -15.23
C MET A 4 6.76 6.54 -13.91
N HIS A 5 6.44 7.71 -13.36
CA HIS A 5 5.58 7.85 -12.18
C HIS A 5 4.19 7.21 -12.41
N LYS A 6 3.57 7.44 -13.57
CA LYS A 6 2.30 6.77 -13.98
C LYS A 6 2.46 5.25 -14.05
N THR A 7 3.55 4.77 -14.63
CA THR A 7 3.86 3.34 -14.76
C THR A 7 4.00 2.68 -13.39
N LEU A 8 4.73 3.29 -12.44
CA LEU A 8 4.87 2.73 -11.10
C LEU A 8 3.57 2.71 -10.31
N ILE A 9 2.68 3.69 -10.51
CA ILE A 9 1.33 3.65 -9.92
C ILE A 9 0.55 2.43 -10.43
N TRP A 10 0.62 2.15 -11.73
CA TRP A 10 -0.05 0.97 -12.30
C TRP A 10 0.56 -0.34 -11.82
N GLU A 11 1.88 -0.42 -11.73
CA GLU A 11 2.55 -1.60 -11.14
C GLU A 11 2.15 -1.80 -9.69
N ARG A 12 2.07 -0.73 -8.89
CA ARG A 12 1.56 -0.82 -7.52
C ARG A 12 0.15 -1.40 -7.51
N THR A 13 -0.78 -0.84 -8.29
CA THR A 13 -2.15 -1.37 -8.39
C THR A 13 -2.17 -2.85 -8.75
N ARG A 14 -1.36 -3.28 -9.72
CA ARG A 14 -1.27 -4.68 -10.14
C ARG A 14 -0.80 -5.59 -9.00
N HIS A 15 0.24 -5.18 -8.26
CA HIS A 15 0.75 -5.94 -7.13
C HIS A 15 -0.23 -5.97 -5.96
N THR A 16 -0.95 -4.88 -5.70
CA THR A 16 -2.03 -4.84 -4.69
C THR A 16 -3.14 -5.82 -5.02
N GLN A 17 -3.52 -5.94 -6.30
CA GLN A 17 -4.53 -6.92 -6.71
C GLN A 17 -4.02 -8.36 -6.61
N ARG A 18 -2.76 -8.64 -6.93
CA ARG A 18 -2.15 -9.95 -6.68
C ARG A 18 -2.14 -10.31 -5.20
N LEU A 19 -1.78 -9.38 -4.34
CA LEU A 19 -1.82 -9.55 -2.89
C LEU A 19 -3.23 -9.85 -2.41
N ARG A 20 -4.22 -9.06 -2.86
CA ARG A 20 -5.64 -9.26 -2.53
C ARG A 20 -6.13 -10.65 -2.96
N HIS A 21 -5.76 -11.09 -4.16
CA HIS A 21 -6.14 -12.40 -4.67
C HIS A 21 -5.56 -13.52 -3.81
N ALA A 22 -4.24 -13.48 -3.53
CA ALA A 22 -3.62 -14.47 -2.65
C ALA A 22 -4.29 -14.51 -1.27
N LEU A 23 -4.48 -13.35 -0.61
CA LEU A 23 -5.12 -13.29 0.70
C LEU A 23 -6.55 -13.83 0.70
N ARG A 24 -7.31 -13.64 -0.38
CA ARG A 24 -8.67 -14.19 -0.50
C ARG A 24 -8.70 -15.71 -0.41
N ASP A 25 -7.67 -16.38 -0.92
CA ASP A 25 -7.64 -17.84 -1.07
C ASP A 25 -7.22 -18.57 0.22
N TYR A 26 -6.38 -17.95 1.07
CA TYR A 26 -5.88 -18.60 2.29
C TYR A 26 -6.02 -17.78 3.60
N PHE A 27 -6.24 -16.47 3.51
CA PHE A 27 -6.27 -15.58 4.67
C PHE A 27 -7.27 -14.41 4.53
N PRO A 28 -8.58 -14.71 4.35
CA PRO A 28 -9.59 -13.68 4.13
C PRO A 28 -9.75 -12.69 5.30
N ALA A 29 -9.44 -13.07 6.53
CA ALA A 29 -9.48 -12.16 7.69
C ALA A 29 -8.53 -10.96 7.54
N ALA A 30 -7.43 -11.08 6.80
CA ALA A 30 -6.56 -9.95 6.48
C ALA A 30 -7.30 -8.89 5.64
N LEU A 31 -8.19 -9.30 4.72
CA LEU A 31 -8.98 -8.39 3.90
C LEU A 31 -10.07 -7.66 4.72
N ALA A 32 -10.52 -8.25 5.82
CA ALA A 32 -11.42 -7.59 6.77
C ALA A 32 -10.66 -6.65 7.72
N ALA A 33 -9.40 -6.98 8.05
CA ALA A 33 -8.58 -6.17 8.94
C ALA A 33 -8.00 -4.93 8.28
N PHE A 34 -7.64 -5.01 7.00
CA PHE A 34 -6.95 -3.93 6.27
C PHE A 34 -7.78 -3.41 5.11
N GLU A 35 -8.17 -2.13 5.19
CA GLU A 35 -8.89 -1.42 4.12
C GLU A 35 -7.99 -1.21 2.89
N ASP A 36 -6.79 -0.65 3.12
CA ASP A 36 -5.79 -0.35 2.10
C ASP A 36 -4.60 -1.33 2.23
N LEU A 37 -4.55 -2.33 1.34
CA LEU A 37 -3.49 -3.35 1.38
C LEU A 37 -2.11 -2.84 0.96
N ASP A 38 -2.04 -1.72 0.24
CA ASP A 38 -0.78 -1.07 -0.10
C ASP A 38 -0.39 0.04 0.90
N ALA A 39 -1.11 0.17 2.02
CA ALA A 39 -0.74 1.12 3.04
C ALA A 39 0.48 0.62 3.86
N PRO A 40 1.36 1.52 4.34
CA PRO A 40 2.58 1.13 5.05
C PRO A 40 2.33 0.25 6.28
N ASP A 41 1.30 0.57 7.06
CA ASP A 41 0.87 -0.19 8.23
C ASP A 41 0.39 -1.60 7.88
N ALA A 42 -0.41 -1.74 6.82
CA ALA A 42 -0.87 -3.04 6.35
C ALA A 42 0.29 -3.90 5.84
N LEU A 43 1.20 -3.31 5.04
CA LEU A 43 2.37 -4.00 4.49
C LEU A 43 3.35 -4.42 5.58
N GLU A 44 3.58 -3.59 6.59
CA GLU A 44 4.43 -3.92 7.75
C GLU A 44 3.86 -5.12 8.52
N LEU A 45 2.56 -5.07 8.86
CA LEU A 45 1.90 -6.12 9.61
C LEU A 45 1.79 -7.43 8.82
N LEU A 46 1.48 -7.36 7.52
CA LEU A 46 1.45 -8.55 6.64
C LEU A 46 2.84 -9.14 6.41
N THR A 47 3.89 -8.33 6.37
CA THR A 47 5.27 -8.85 6.30
C THR A 47 5.64 -9.60 7.57
N LYS A 48 5.24 -9.07 8.73
CA LYS A 48 5.50 -9.66 10.04
C LYS A 48 4.65 -10.90 10.32
N ALA A 49 3.40 -10.89 9.89
CA ALA A 49 2.41 -11.92 10.17
C ALA A 49 1.56 -12.23 8.92
N PRO A 50 2.12 -12.95 7.93
CA PRO A 50 1.47 -13.19 6.64
C PRO A 50 0.44 -14.32 6.68
N GLU A 51 0.26 -15.02 7.79
CA GLU A 51 -0.65 -16.17 7.88
C GLU A 51 -1.54 -16.11 9.13
N PRO A 52 -2.71 -16.79 9.11
CA PRO A 52 -3.72 -16.69 10.16
C PRO A 52 -3.19 -16.84 11.59
N ASP A 53 -2.35 -17.85 11.83
CA ASP A 53 -1.83 -18.14 13.17
C ASP A 53 -0.85 -17.09 13.67
N SER A 54 0.10 -16.68 12.81
CA SER A 54 1.02 -15.59 13.12
C SER A 54 0.28 -14.26 13.36
N ALA A 55 -0.79 -14.01 12.62
CA ALA A 55 -1.57 -12.77 12.70
C ALA A 55 -2.47 -12.72 13.93
N ALA A 56 -3.06 -13.85 14.32
CA ALA A 56 -3.81 -13.96 15.57
C ALA A 56 -2.91 -13.69 16.81
N GLY A 57 -1.61 -14.01 16.68
CA GLY A 57 -0.58 -13.75 17.68
C GLY A 57 -0.12 -12.29 17.80
N LEU A 58 -0.51 -11.40 16.87
CA LEU A 58 -0.12 -10.00 16.95
C LEU A 58 -0.70 -9.32 18.20
N THR A 59 0.17 -8.61 18.93
CA THR A 59 -0.25 -7.86 20.12
C THR A 59 -0.79 -6.48 19.73
N THR A 60 -1.66 -5.93 20.58
CA THR A 60 -2.16 -4.54 20.41
C THR A 60 -1.02 -3.53 20.30
N ALA A 61 0.08 -3.75 21.03
CA ALA A 61 1.24 -2.88 21.00
C ALA A 61 1.94 -2.91 19.64
N GLN A 62 2.10 -4.10 19.05
CA GLN A 62 2.68 -4.26 17.72
C GLN A 62 1.82 -3.60 16.63
N ILE A 63 0.50 -3.80 16.69
CA ILE A 63 -0.43 -3.17 15.75
C ILE A 63 -0.42 -1.65 15.92
N SER A 64 -0.46 -1.17 17.17
CA SER A 64 -0.43 0.27 17.47
C SER A 64 0.87 0.93 16.99
N ALA A 65 1.99 0.23 17.09
CA ALA A 65 3.29 0.73 16.61
C ALA A 65 3.27 0.93 15.09
N ALA A 66 2.82 -0.05 14.31
CA ALA A 66 2.70 0.06 12.86
C ALA A 66 1.77 1.21 12.45
N LEU A 67 0.60 1.33 13.10
CA LEU A 67 -0.34 2.43 12.88
C LEU A 67 0.27 3.81 13.21
N LYS A 68 1.07 3.90 14.28
CA LYS A 68 1.77 5.13 14.67
C LYS A 68 2.82 5.53 13.65
N CYS A 69 3.62 4.57 13.17
CA CYS A 69 4.61 4.79 12.11
C CYS A 69 3.97 5.27 10.81
N ALA A 70 2.78 4.75 10.48
CA ALA A 70 1.99 5.19 9.32
C ALA A 70 1.22 6.52 9.55
N GLY A 71 1.38 7.18 10.70
CA GLY A 71 0.73 8.46 11.00
C GLY A 71 -0.79 8.37 11.15
N ARG A 72 -1.33 7.20 11.51
CA ARG A 72 -2.78 7.01 11.68
C ARG A 72 -3.29 7.67 12.96
N ARG A 73 -4.52 8.17 12.90
CA ARG A 73 -5.30 8.63 14.05
C ARG A 73 -6.18 7.51 14.61
N ASP A 74 -6.67 7.70 15.83
CA ASP A 74 -7.56 6.77 16.55
C ASP A 74 -6.95 5.38 16.73
N ILE A 75 -5.64 5.37 17.00
CA ILE A 75 -4.81 4.15 17.07
C ILE A 75 -5.41 3.08 18.00
N PRO A 76 -5.87 3.38 19.24
CA PRO A 76 -6.42 2.34 20.11
C PRO A 76 -7.63 1.64 19.52
N VAL A 77 -8.55 2.40 18.91
CA VAL A 77 -9.77 1.87 18.29
C VAL A 77 -9.43 1.05 17.06
N LYS A 78 -8.57 1.56 16.17
CA LYS A 78 -8.14 0.84 14.96
C LYS A 78 -7.37 -0.43 15.30
N ALA A 79 -6.46 -0.37 16.27
CA ALA A 79 -5.69 -1.53 16.70
C ALA A 79 -6.59 -2.63 17.27
N ALA A 80 -7.62 -2.26 18.04
CA ALA A 80 -8.61 -3.22 18.53
C ALA A 80 -9.38 -3.89 17.38
N ARG A 81 -9.90 -3.10 16.42
CA ARG A 81 -10.64 -3.62 15.26
C ARG A 81 -9.78 -4.53 14.39
N ILE A 82 -8.54 -4.16 14.12
CA ILE A 82 -7.58 -5.00 13.38
C ILE A 82 -7.34 -6.30 14.13
N ARG A 83 -7.03 -6.23 15.44
CA ARG A 83 -6.75 -7.43 16.26
C ARG A 83 -7.95 -8.37 16.31
N GLU A 84 -9.16 -7.83 16.43
CA GLU A 84 -10.40 -8.60 16.40
C GLU A 84 -10.61 -9.29 15.05
N ALA A 85 -10.49 -8.54 13.94
CA ALA A 85 -10.65 -9.09 12.60
C ALA A 85 -9.62 -10.21 12.31
N LEU A 86 -8.35 -10.02 12.68
CA LEU A 86 -7.30 -11.03 12.49
C LEU A 86 -7.50 -12.30 13.33
N ARG A 87 -8.28 -12.22 14.41
CA ARG A 87 -8.61 -13.36 15.29
C ARG A 87 -9.95 -14.01 14.96
N ALA A 88 -10.72 -13.45 14.03
CA ALA A 88 -11.98 -14.04 13.60
C ALA A 88 -11.75 -15.45 13.03
N GLY A 89 -12.68 -16.36 13.34
CA GLY A 89 -12.64 -17.71 12.80
C GLY A 89 -12.80 -17.71 11.28
N GLN A 90 -11.95 -18.47 10.58
CA GLN A 90 -11.98 -18.62 9.13
C GLN A 90 -11.56 -20.04 8.73
N LEU A 91 -11.99 -20.48 7.56
CA LEU A 91 -11.54 -21.73 6.98
C LEU A 91 -10.03 -21.67 6.72
N ARG A 92 -9.32 -22.71 7.16
CA ARG A 92 -7.86 -22.78 7.08
C ARG A 92 -7.44 -23.67 5.92
N GLN A 93 -6.41 -23.23 5.20
CA GLN A 93 -5.69 -24.08 4.26
C GLN A 93 -4.74 -25.02 5.01
N PRO A 94 -4.34 -26.16 4.41
CA PRO A 94 -3.29 -27.01 4.95
C PRO A 94 -1.99 -26.22 5.20
N ALA A 95 -1.24 -26.58 6.25
CA ALA A 95 -0.06 -25.81 6.70
C ALA A 95 0.98 -25.59 5.59
N VAL A 96 1.23 -26.59 4.74
CA VAL A 96 2.17 -26.49 3.61
C VAL A 96 1.71 -25.43 2.59
N VAL A 97 0.40 -25.40 2.30
CA VAL A 97 -0.19 -24.42 1.37
C VAL A 97 -0.15 -23.02 1.97
N ALA A 98 -0.52 -22.87 3.26
CA ALA A 98 -0.46 -21.61 3.97
C ALA A 98 0.98 -21.03 3.99
N SER A 99 1.98 -21.87 4.24
CA SER A 99 3.39 -21.47 4.25
C SER A 99 3.88 -20.95 2.89
N ALA A 100 3.48 -21.63 1.80
CA ALA A 100 3.82 -21.20 0.44
C ALA A 100 3.19 -19.83 0.12
N TYR A 101 1.89 -19.67 0.40
CA TYR A 101 1.21 -18.39 0.23
C TYR A 101 1.80 -17.29 1.12
N ALA A 102 2.17 -17.59 2.36
CA ALA A 102 2.81 -16.66 3.28
C ALA A 102 4.15 -16.14 2.72
N ALA A 103 4.95 -17.00 2.09
CA ALA A 103 6.16 -16.60 1.39
C ALA A 103 5.85 -15.67 0.20
N SER A 104 4.83 -16.00 -0.60
CA SER A 104 4.38 -15.13 -1.70
C SER A 104 3.89 -13.77 -1.20
N VAL A 105 3.11 -13.72 -0.12
CA VAL A 105 2.61 -12.46 0.46
C VAL A 105 3.75 -11.59 0.97
N ARG A 106 4.75 -12.16 1.66
CA ARG A 106 5.95 -11.41 2.07
C ARG A 106 6.70 -10.84 0.86
N ALA A 107 6.89 -11.62 -0.19
CA ALA A 107 7.56 -11.16 -1.40
C ALA A 107 6.80 -10.02 -2.08
N VAL A 108 5.48 -10.15 -2.25
CA VAL A 108 4.64 -9.11 -2.85
C VAL A 108 4.60 -7.85 -1.97
N ALA A 109 4.53 -8.02 -0.65
CA ALA A 109 4.56 -6.89 0.29
C ALA A 109 5.87 -6.11 0.19
N ALA A 110 7.02 -6.79 0.10
CA ALA A 110 8.32 -6.14 -0.10
C ALA A 110 8.36 -5.33 -1.41
N VAL A 111 7.85 -5.90 -2.51
CA VAL A 111 7.74 -5.17 -3.79
C VAL A 111 6.83 -3.94 -3.66
N LEU A 112 5.69 -4.06 -2.98
CA LEU A 112 4.77 -2.94 -2.75
C LEU A 112 5.41 -1.83 -1.91
N ILE A 113 6.19 -2.18 -0.89
CA ILE A 113 6.94 -1.21 -0.08
C ILE A 113 7.91 -0.42 -0.97
N THR A 114 8.70 -1.10 -1.81
CA THR A 114 9.61 -0.44 -2.75
C THR A 114 8.85 0.42 -3.76
N LEU A 115 7.75 -0.07 -4.34
CA LEU A 115 6.94 0.70 -5.29
C LEU A 115 6.37 1.97 -4.63
N ASN A 116 5.91 1.88 -3.39
CA ASN A 116 5.41 3.05 -2.63
C ASN A 116 6.48 4.11 -2.43
N GLU A 117 7.69 3.69 -2.06
CA GLU A 117 8.84 4.58 -1.92
C GLU A 117 9.19 5.24 -3.25
N GLN A 118 9.35 4.46 -4.32
CA GLN A 118 9.74 4.97 -5.63
C GLN A 118 8.67 5.87 -6.26
N VAL A 119 7.38 5.58 -6.04
CA VAL A 119 6.27 6.49 -6.42
C VAL A 119 6.40 7.83 -5.68
N ARG A 120 6.73 7.83 -4.38
CA ARG A 120 6.93 9.07 -3.62
C ARG A 120 8.15 9.85 -4.11
N VAL A 121 9.26 9.17 -4.41
CA VAL A 121 10.48 9.79 -4.94
C VAL A 121 10.19 10.44 -6.30
N LEU A 122 9.67 9.68 -7.27
CA LEU A 122 9.38 10.21 -8.61
C LEU A 122 8.33 11.31 -8.59
N ARG A 123 7.38 11.28 -7.66
CA ARG A 123 6.42 12.38 -7.50
C ARG A 123 7.11 13.69 -7.17
N LYS A 124 8.01 13.68 -6.18
CA LYS A 124 8.79 14.87 -5.79
C LYS A 124 9.64 15.39 -6.95
N GLU A 125 10.25 14.48 -7.71
CA GLU A 125 11.02 14.87 -8.90
C GLU A 125 10.13 15.52 -9.98
N VAL A 126 8.95 14.94 -10.23
CA VAL A 126 7.98 15.50 -11.19
C VAL A 126 7.51 16.89 -10.75
N GLU A 127 7.17 17.06 -9.47
CA GLU A 127 6.77 18.35 -8.88
C GLU A 127 7.90 19.39 -9.00
N ALA A 128 9.13 19.04 -8.62
CA ALA A 128 10.28 19.93 -8.69
C ALA A 128 10.63 20.34 -10.13
N TYR A 129 10.54 19.42 -11.09
CA TYR A 129 10.85 19.72 -12.49
C TYR A 129 9.74 20.52 -13.17
N PHE A 130 8.48 20.21 -12.85
CA PHE A 130 7.34 20.97 -13.36
C PHE A 130 7.33 22.39 -12.81
N GLY A 131 7.61 22.60 -11.52
CA GLY A 131 7.70 23.95 -10.94
C GLY A 131 8.78 24.86 -11.56
N ARG A 132 9.75 24.30 -12.30
CA ARG A 132 10.78 25.05 -13.04
C ARG A 132 10.41 25.32 -14.49
N HIS A 133 9.29 24.79 -14.99
CA HIS A 133 8.91 24.92 -16.39
C HIS A 133 8.26 26.29 -16.64
N PRO A 134 8.60 27.03 -17.71
CA PRO A 134 8.05 28.36 -17.98
C PRO A 134 6.52 28.39 -18.07
N ALA A 135 5.91 27.31 -18.55
CA ALA A 135 4.45 27.17 -18.66
C ALA A 135 3.76 26.64 -17.38
N ALA A 136 4.50 26.37 -16.30
CA ALA A 136 3.94 25.77 -15.09
C ALA A 136 2.90 26.66 -14.42
N GLU A 137 3.17 27.96 -14.33
CA GLU A 137 2.27 28.94 -13.73
C GLU A 137 0.96 29.08 -14.53
N VAL A 138 1.05 29.01 -15.86
CA VAL A 138 -0.10 29.05 -16.78
C VAL A 138 -0.95 27.77 -16.72
N ILE A 139 -0.33 26.62 -16.44
CA ILE A 139 -1.03 25.34 -16.34
C ILE A 139 -1.63 25.14 -14.94
N LEU A 140 -0.98 25.63 -13.89
CA LEU A 140 -1.49 25.59 -12.51
C LEU A 140 -2.62 26.59 -12.26
N SER A 141 -2.73 27.65 -13.08
CA SER A 141 -3.85 28.59 -13.00
C SER A 141 -5.17 28.03 -13.53
N GLN A 142 -5.13 26.86 -14.20
CA GLN A 142 -6.33 26.18 -14.67
C GLN A 142 -7.01 25.40 -13.52
N PRO A 143 -8.33 25.59 -13.32
CA PRO A 143 -9.04 24.89 -12.26
C PRO A 143 -8.96 23.37 -12.42
N GLY A 144 -8.53 22.67 -11.36
CA GLY A 144 -8.41 21.21 -11.33
C GLY A 144 -7.03 20.65 -11.72
N LEU A 145 -6.08 21.48 -12.17
CA LEU A 145 -4.74 21.04 -12.55
C LEU A 145 -3.71 21.34 -11.45
N GLY A 146 -3.54 20.40 -10.51
CA GLY A 146 -2.43 20.41 -9.56
C GLY A 146 -1.10 19.98 -10.20
N GLN A 147 0.04 20.16 -9.51
CA GLN A 147 1.38 19.97 -10.09
C GLN A 147 1.60 18.63 -10.80
N VAL A 148 1.12 17.52 -10.25
CA VAL A 148 1.26 16.18 -10.86
C VAL A 148 0.41 16.04 -12.14
N LEU A 149 -0.80 16.61 -12.16
CA LEU A 149 -1.69 16.60 -13.32
C LEU A 149 -1.18 17.55 -14.40
N GLY A 150 -0.74 18.75 -14.04
CA GLY A 150 -0.13 19.72 -14.95
C GLY A 150 1.14 19.18 -15.62
N ALA A 151 2.02 18.52 -14.85
CA ALA A 151 3.21 17.87 -15.38
C ALA A 151 2.90 16.70 -16.34
N ARG A 152 1.76 16.02 -16.12
CA ARG A 152 1.31 14.93 -17.00
C ARG A 152 0.79 15.48 -18.32
N VAL A 153 -0.05 16.51 -18.29
CA VAL A 153 -0.56 17.18 -19.50
C VAL A 153 0.60 17.66 -20.36
N LEU A 154 1.57 18.37 -19.77
CA LEU A 154 2.75 18.87 -20.48
C LEU A 154 3.60 17.75 -21.10
N ALA A 155 3.63 16.56 -20.49
CA ALA A 155 4.32 15.39 -21.04
C ALA A 155 3.55 14.68 -22.18
N GLU A 156 2.27 15.01 -22.39
CA GLU A 156 1.39 14.46 -23.42
C GLU A 156 1.27 15.39 -24.64
N VAL A 157 1.47 16.71 -24.51
CA VAL A 157 1.39 17.70 -25.62
C VAL A 157 2.72 17.87 -26.41
N ARG A 158 3.52 16.81 -26.53
CA ARG A 158 4.79 16.86 -27.29
C ARG A 158 4.66 16.27 -28.68
#